data_AF-A0A1A8XWK7-F1
#
_entry.id   AF-A0A1A8XWK7-F1
#
_cell.length_a   1.000
_cell.length_b   1.000
_cell.length_c   1.000
_cell.angle_alpha   90.00
_cell.angle_beta   90.00
_cell.angle_gamma   90.00
#
_symmetry.space_group_name_H-M   'P 1'
#
loop_
_entity.id
_entity.type
_entity.pdbx_description
1 polymer ?
#
loop_
_entity_poly.entity_id
_entity_poly.type
_entity_poly.pdbx_seq_one_letter_code
_entity_poly.pdbx_strand_id
1 'polypeptide(L)'
;MSPAKINELFDTLRAACARQFGFNPRQVTAGMRYVGTEGHGKDLVHVFRDAGTHSQVALKNTFATLRETHGDKPHWREAEKTHYQKSDAQIDAEIEARQAELDFTRNCSLYQDHREQLLSHYKDWPGYQAGGPNPREAARALIGALADADDPRLAEFAEHLRSNDPEHLAHLLLAPCHLELEARKAAAGNDGR
;
A
#
# COMPACT_ATOMS: atom_id res chain seq x y z
N MET A 1 10.84 -21.17 -12.84
CA MET A 1 10.66 -21.75 -11.48
C MET A 1 9.16 -21.88 -11.24
N SER A 2 8.67 -22.97 -10.63
CA SER A 2 7.22 -23.14 -10.42
C SER A 2 6.72 -22.31 -9.23
N PRO A 3 5.43 -21.89 -9.21
CA PRO A 3 4.84 -21.19 -8.08
C PRO A 3 5.00 -21.94 -6.73
N ALA A 4 4.83 -23.26 -6.74
CA ALA A 4 5.01 -24.09 -5.55
C ALA A 4 6.42 -23.97 -4.96
N LYS A 5 7.47 -24.03 -5.79
CA LYS A 5 8.86 -23.88 -5.35
C LYS A 5 9.14 -22.48 -4.81
N ILE A 6 8.51 -21.45 -5.37
CA ILE A 6 8.64 -20.08 -4.86
C ILE A 6 8.00 -19.98 -3.47
N ASN A 7 6.83 -20.59 -3.26
CA ASN A 7 6.17 -20.61 -1.95
C ASN A 7 7.02 -21.33 -0.89
N GLU A 8 7.62 -22.47 -1.20
CA GLU A 8 8.55 -23.18 -0.31
C GLU A 8 9.78 -22.32 0.06
N LEU A 9 10.31 -21.55 -0.90
CA LEU A 9 11.38 -20.60 -0.61
C LEU A 9 10.92 -19.45 0.28
N PHE A 10 9.68 -18.96 0.12
CA PHE A 10 9.11 -17.97 1.03
C PHE A 10 8.91 -18.53 2.44
N ASP A 11 8.49 -19.78 2.59
CA ASP A 11 8.42 -20.45 3.90
C ASP A 11 9.79 -20.45 4.59
N THR A 12 10.82 -20.83 3.83
CA THR A 12 12.19 -20.87 4.31
C THR A 12 12.73 -19.47 4.64
N LEU A 13 12.44 -18.48 3.80
CA LEU A 13 12.81 -17.08 4.03
C LEU A 13 12.18 -16.54 5.30
N ARG A 14 10.88 -16.76 5.51
CA ARG A 14 10.15 -16.30 6.71
C ARG A 14 10.76 -16.88 7.97
N ALA A 15 11.00 -18.19 7.98
CA ALA A 15 11.64 -18.86 9.11
C ALA A 15 13.07 -18.35 9.37
N ALA A 16 13.85 -18.11 8.30
CA ALA A 16 15.20 -17.58 8.41
C ALA A 16 15.23 -16.13 8.94
N CYS A 17 14.41 -15.25 8.36
CA CYS A 17 14.35 -13.84 8.75
C CYS A 17 13.80 -13.63 10.17
N ALA A 18 12.79 -14.42 10.58
CA ALA A 18 12.29 -14.39 11.94
C ALA A 18 13.38 -14.80 12.95
N ARG A 19 14.10 -15.89 12.66
CA ARG A 19 15.18 -16.39 13.52
C ARG A 19 16.38 -15.46 13.60
N GLN A 20 16.78 -14.84 12.49
CA GLN A 20 18.04 -14.10 12.39
C GLN A 20 17.91 -12.61 12.67
N PHE A 21 16.78 -12.00 12.31
CA PHE A 21 16.59 -10.55 12.37
C PHE A 21 15.37 -10.13 13.20
N GLY A 22 14.60 -11.10 13.73
CA GLY A 22 13.34 -10.82 14.42
C GLY A 22 12.25 -10.29 13.49
N PHE A 23 12.39 -10.49 12.16
CA PHE A 23 11.38 -10.03 11.21
C PHE A 23 10.10 -10.85 11.34
N ASN A 24 8.97 -10.16 11.37
CA ASN A 24 7.66 -10.76 11.41
C ASN A 24 7.34 -11.46 10.07
N PRO A 25 6.96 -12.75 10.09
CA PRO A 25 6.59 -13.49 8.89
C PRO A 25 5.50 -12.83 8.04
N ARG A 26 4.53 -12.13 8.65
CA ARG A 26 3.46 -11.40 7.94
C ARG A 26 4.04 -10.23 7.14
N GLN A 27 4.96 -9.46 7.72
CA GLN A 27 5.64 -8.38 7.01
C GLN A 27 6.49 -8.90 5.86
N VAL A 28 7.25 -9.98 6.08
CA VAL A 28 8.03 -10.63 5.01
C VAL A 28 7.12 -11.10 3.87
N THR A 29 5.96 -11.68 4.19
CA THR A 29 4.98 -12.13 3.19
C THR A 29 4.40 -10.98 2.38
N ALA A 30 4.05 -9.87 3.04
CA ALA A 30 3.42 -8.72 2.41
C ALA A 30 4.42 -7.87 1.61
N GLY A 31 5.65 -7.73 2.11
CA GLY A 31 6.63 -6.78 1.59
C GLY A 31 7.64 -7.35 0.59
N MET A 32 7.90 -8.67 0.59
CA MET A 32 8.96 -9.26 -0.25
C MET A 32 8.43 -9.89 -1.53
N ARG A 33 9.19 -9.72 -2.62
CA ARG A 33 9.03 -10.45 -3.88
C ARG A 33 10.28 -11.25 -4.23
N TYR A 34 10.09 -12.40 -4.85
CA TYR A 34 11.19 -13.20 -5.38
C TYR A 34 11.70 -12.58 -6.69
N VAL A 35 13.02 -12.37 -6.78
CA VAL A 35 13.68 -11.75 -7.95
C VAL A 35 14.34 -12.81 -8.83
N GLY A 36 14.95 -13.83 -8.23
CA GLY A 36 15.67 -14.86 -8.97
C GLY A 36 16.82 -15.45 -8.17
N THR A 37 17.74 -16.08 -8.89
CA THR A 37 18.97 -16.66 -8.32
C THR A 37 20.18 -15.85 -8.74
N GLU A 38 21.17 -15.76 -7.87
CA GLU A 38 22.49 -15.21 -8.19
C GLU A 38 23.59 -16.19 -7.76
N GLY A 39 24.74 -16.14 -8.43
CA GLY A 39 25.87 -17.05 -8.17
C GLY A 39 25.78 -18.37 -8.94
N HIS A 40 26.78 -19.22 -8.73
CA HIS A 40 26.91 -20.51 -9.42
C HIS A 40 27.33 -21.62 -8.45
N GLY A 41 26.92 -22.85 -8.75
CA GLY A 41 27.33 -24.03 -7.98
C GLY A 41 27.00 -23.91 -6.49
N LYS A 42 28.03 -24.00 -5.64
CA LYS A 42 27.89 -23.95 -4.17
C LYS A 42 27.59 -22.55 -3.62
N ASP A 43 27.68 -21.52 -4.44
CA ASP A 43 27.44 -20.12 -4.05
C ASP A 43 26.13 -19.56 -4.59
N LEU A 44 25.25 -20.43 -5.09
CA LEU A 44 23.92 -20.04 -5.52
C LEU A 44 23.09 -19.55 -4.32
N VAL A 45 22.48 -18.38 -4.47
CA VAL A 45 21.55 -17.77 -3.51
C VAL A 45 20.26 -17.37 -4.20
N HIS A 46 19.15 -17.43 -3.46
CA HIS A 46 17.84 -16.93 -3.87
C HIS A 46 17.67 -15.50 -3.39
N VAL A 47 17.37 -14.57 -4.30
CA VAL A 47 17.27 -13.15 -3.99
C VAL A 47 15.81 -12.75 -3.88
N PHE A 48 15.49 -12.12 -2.76
CA PHE A 48 14.23 -11.47 -2.48
C PHE A 48 14.45 -9.96 -2.38
N ARG A 49 13.49 -9.19 -2.86
CA ARG A 49 13.52 -7.73 -2.82
C ARG A 49 12.24 -7.21 -2.23
N ASP A 50 12.35 -6.18 -1.41
CA ASP A 50 11.21 -5.43 -0.93
C ASP A 50 10.43 -4.78 -2.09
N ALA A 51 9.11 -4.67 -1.96
CA ALA A 51 8.24 -4.14 -2.99
C ALA A 51 8.26 -2.60 -3.05
N GLY A 52 8.44 -1.94 -1.91
CA GLY A 52 8.43 -0.48 -1.78
C GLY A 52 9.81 0.16 -1.86
N THR A 53 10.87 -0.63 -1.71
CA THR A 53 12.26 -0.19 -1.60
C THR A 53 13.18 -1.08 -2.46
N HIS A 54 14.47 -0.80 -2.43
CA HIS A 54 15.48 -1.60 -3.12
C HIS A 54 16.19 -2.60 -2.19
N SER A 55 15.74 -2.69 -0.93
CA SER A 55 16.32 -3.58 0.08
C SER A 55 16.14 -5.05 -0.30
N GLN A 56 17.22 -5.82 -0.14
CA GLN A 56 17.30 -7.21 -0.60
C GLN A 56 17.70 -8.17 0.51
N VAL A 57 17.17 -9.38 0.44
CA VAL A 57 17.58 -10.52 1.26
C VAL A 57 18.06 -11.63 0.33
N ALA A 58 19.29 -12.08 0.53
CA ALA A 58 19.79 -13.30 -0.11
C ALA A 58 19.54 -14.49 0.81
N LEU A 59 18.91 -15.53 0.29
CA LEU A 59 18.65 -16.79 0.98
C LEU A 59 19.56 -17.88 0.39
N LYS A 60 20.43 -18.43 1.23
CA LYS A 60 21.26 -19.60 0.91
C LYS A 60 20.87 -20.74 1.84
N ASN A 61 20.25 -21.80 1.28
CA ASN A 61 19.64 -22.87 2.07
C ASN A 61 18.65 -22.27 3.09
N THR A 62 18.97 -22.35 4.38
CA THR A 62 18.15 -21.83 5.49
C THR A 62 18.69 -20.54 6.11
N PHE A 63 19.74 -19.95 5.54
CA PHE A 63 20.37 -18.73 6.03
C PHE A 63 19.99 -17.54 5.15
N ALA A 64 19.42 -16.50 5.78
CA ALA A 64 19.16 -15.23 5.14
C ALA A 64 20.31 -14.25 5.41
N THR A 65 20.55 -13.36 4.47
CA THR A 65 21.55 -12.30 4.58
C THR A 65 20.94 -11.03 4.03
N LEU A 66 20.81 -10.01 4.89
CA LEU A 66 20.42 -8.67 4.48
C LEU A 66 21.57 -8.10 3.64
N ARG A 67 21.29 -7.73 2.40
CA ARG A 67 22.31 -7.12 1.55
C ARG A 67 22.50 -5.67 1.95
N GLU A 68 23.67 -5.39 2.53
CA GLU A 68 24.04 -4.06 3.01
C GLU A 68 24.22 -3.06 1.87
N THR A 69 24.50 -3.50 0.64
CA THR A 69 24.70 -2.62 -0.51
C THR A 69 24.04 -3.17 -1.78
N HIS A 70 23.66 -2.23 -2.66
CA HIS A 70 23.28 -2.47 -4.04
C HIS A 70 23.69 -1.22 -4.82
N GLY A 71 24.87 -1.28 -5.44
CA GLY A 71 25.63 -0.12 -5.90
C GLY A 71 26.23 0.68 -4.74
N ASP A 72 26.28 2.00 -4.87
CA ASP A 72 26.94 2.90 -3.91
C ASP A 72 26.08 3.32 -2.70
N LYS A 73 24.86 2.78 -2.57
CA LYS A 73 23.94 3.13 -1.46
C LYS A 73 23.83 1.97 -0.46
N PRO A 74 23.85 2.26 0.86
CA PRO A 74 23.47 1.26 1.84
C PRO A 74 22.00 0.89 1.67
N HIS A 75 21.69 -0.40 1.73
CA HIS A 75 20.32 -0.92 1.75
C HIS A 75 20.05 -1.56 3.10
N TRP A 76 18.79 -1.50 3.53
CA TRP A 76 18.32 -1.68 4.91
C TRP A 76 18.61 -0.52 5.85
N ARG A 77 17.72 0.46 5.85
CA ARG A 77 17.69 1.49 6.90
C ARG A 77 17.11 0.91 8.19
N GLU A 78 17.46 1.50 9.32
CA GLU A 78 16.89 1.09 10.62
C GLU A 78 15.37 1.18 10.63
N ALA A 79 14.77 2.23 10.06
CA ALA A 79 13.32 2.35 9.94
C ALA A 79 12.67 1.20 9.14
N GLU A 80 13.35 0.70 8.10
CA GLU A 80 12.87 -0.45 7.31
C GLU A 80 12.95 -1.73 8.13
N LYS A 81 14.07 -1.95 8.84
CA LYS A 81 14.20 -3.11 9.75
C LYS A 81 13.13 -3.08 10.83
N THR A 82 12.89 -1.92 11.46
CA THR A 82 11.83 -1.74 12.47
C THR A 82 10.45 -2.03 11.87
N HIS A 83 10.19 -1.63 10.63
CA HIS A 83 8.93 -1.97 9.95
C HIS A 83 8.75 -3.49 9.84
N TYR A 84 9.78 -4.22 9.42
CA TYR A 84 9.75 -5.67 9.34
C TYR A 84 9.67 -6.36 10.72
N GLN A 85 10.09 -5.71 11.79
CA GLN A 85 10.07 -6.24 13.16
C GLN A 85 8.75 -5.98 13.91
N LYS A 86 7.77 -5.30 13.30
CA LYS A 86 6.47 -5.03 13.94
C LYS A 86 5.81 -6.33 14.39
N SER A 87 5.30 -6.34 15.62
CA SER A 87 4.53 -7.48 16.14
C SER A 87 3.19 -7.63 15.42
N ASP A 88 2.57 -8.80 15.52
CA ASP A 88 1.23 -9.02 14.95
C ASP A 88 0.22 -8.01 15.47
N ALA A 89 0.23 -7.72 16.78
CA ALA A 89 -0.65 -6.72 17.38
C ALA A 89 -0.43 -5.32 16.82
N GLN A 90 0.82 -4.93 16.51
CA GLN A 90 1.11 -3.64 15.88
C GLN A 90 0.62 -3.60 14.43
N ILE A 91 0.78 -4.71 13.70
CA ILE A 91 0.27 -4.84 12.33
C ILE A 91 -1.26 -4.75 12.32
N ASP A 92 -1.92 -5.47 13.23
CA ASP A 92 -3.37 -5.49 13.32
C ASP A 92 -3.92 -4.11 13.73
N ALA A 93 -3.27 -3.43 14.69
CA ALA A 93 -3.63 -2.07 15.06
C ALA A 93 -3.48 -1.06 13.91
N GLU A 94 -2.45 -1.21 13.05
CA GLU A 94 -2.27 -0.37 11.86
C GLU A 94 -3.32 -0.63 10.79
N ILE A 95 -3.70 -1.90 10.60
CA ILE A 95 -4.77 -2.27 9.67
C ILE A 95 -6.10 -1.71 10.17
N GLU A 96 -6.39 -1.88 11.46
CA GLU A 96 -7.60 -1.36 12.09
C GLU A 96 -7.68 0.17 12.02
N ALA A 97 -6.58 0.87 12.30
CA ALA A 97 -6.52 2.33 12.18
C ALA A 97 -6.79 2.79 10.73
N ARG A 98 -6.16 2.15 9.74
CA ARG A 98 -6.41 2.47 8.32
C ARG A 98 -7.85 2.17 7.90
N GLN A 99 -8.44 1.10 8.42
CA GLN A 99 -9.83 0.76 8.16
C GLN A 99 -10.77 1.81 8.78
N ALA A 100 -10.49 2.26 10.00
CA ALA A 100 -11.26 3.31 10.66
C ALA A 100 -11.16 4.66 9.91
N GLU A 101 -9.98 5.04 9.43
CA GLU A 101 -9.79 6.24 8.59
C GLU A 101 -10.61 6.16 7.30
N LEU A 102 -10.61 5.00 6.66
CA LEU A 102 -11.36 4.75 5.42
C LEU A 102 -12.86 4.80 5.68
N ASP A 103 -13.32 4.18 6.76
CA ASP A 103 -14.73 4.17 7.15
C ASP A 103 -15.20 5.57 7.55
N PHE A 104 -14.39 6.34 8.28
CA PHE A 104 -14.66 7.75 8.55
C PHE A 104 -14.79 8.54 7.25
N THR A 105 -13.78 8.44 6.37
CA THR A 105 -13.76 9.18 5.10
C THR A 105 -14.95 8.85 4.24
N ARG A 106 -15.33 7.57 4.17
CA ARG A 106 -16.51 7.12 3.42
C ARG A 106 -17.81 7.68 3.99
N ASN A 107 -17.92 7.86 5.30
CA ASN A 107 -19.18 8.24 5.95
C ASN A 107 -19.28 9.74 6.30
N CYS A 108 -18.22 10.52 6.10
CA CYS A 108 -18.25 11.96 6.38
C CYS A 108 -19.07 12.71 5.31
N SER A 109 -19.73 13.81 5.73
CA SER A 109 -20.55 14.63 4.84
C SER A 109 -19.76 15.20 3.67
N LEU A 110 -18.48 15.54 3.90
CA LEU A 110 -17.58 16.03 2.85
C LEU A 110 -17.49 15.05 1.68
N TYR A 111 -17.22 13.77 1.95
CA TYR A 111 -17.17 12.76 0.89
C TYR A 111 -18.55 12.54 0.28
N GLN A 112 -19.59 12.37 1.09
CA GLN A 112 -20.94 12.05 0.60
C GLN A 112 -21.48 13.12 -0.35
N ASP A 113 -21.27 14.40 -0.04
CA ASP A 113 -21.76 15.52 -0.86
C ASP A 113 -20.97 15.66 -2.18
N HIS A 114 -19.69 15.30 -2.18
CA HIS A 114 -18.82 15.39 -3.36
C HIS A 114 -18.59 14.04 -4.07
N ARG A 115 -19.24 12.96 -3.61
CA ARG A 115 -19.01 11.59 -4.08
C ARG A 115 -19.21 11.45 -5.58
N GLU A 116 -20.34 11.89 -6.11
CA GLU A 116 -20.64 11.80 -7.55
C GLU A 116 -19.68 12.65 -8.39
N GLN A 117 -19.29 13.83 -7.88
CA GLN A 117 -18.29 14.69 -8.53
C GLN A 117 -16.94 13.96 -8.61
N LEU A 118 -16.45 13.39 -7.51
CA LEU A 118 -15.18 12.66 -7.46
C LEU A 118 -15.19 11.43 -8.37
N LEU A 119 -16.27 10.65 -8.34
CA LEU A 119 -16.42 9.43 -9.14
C LEU A 119 -16.52 9.73 -10.64
N SER A 120 -17.03 10.90 -11.05
CA SER A 120 -17.15 11.31 -12.45
C SER A 120 -15.80 11.42 -13.19
N HIS A 121 -14.67 11.42 -12.47
CA HIS A 121 -13.33 11.43 -13.06
C HIS A 121 -12.79 10.03 -13.40
N TYR A 122 -13.50 8.96 -13.01
CA TYR A 122 -13.10 7.58 -13.27
C TYR A 122 -13.83 7.01 -14.49
N LYS A 123 -13.08 6.49 -15.47
CA LYS A 123 -13.62 5.92 -16.72
C LYS A 123 -14.64 4.79 -16.51
N ASP A 124 -14.47 4.06 -15.41
CA ASP A 124 -15.31 2.93 -15.05
C ASP A 124 -16.61 3.37 -14.32
N TRP A 125 -16.80 4.68 -14.10
CA TRP A 125 -18.02 5.25 -13.51
C TRP A 125 -19.05 5.59 -14.60
N PRO A 126 -20.35 5.29 -14.42
CA PRO A 126 -21.38 5.61 -15.42
C PRO A 126 -21.50 7.10 -15.75
N GLY A 127 -21.21 7.96 -14.78
CA GLY A 127 -21.22 9.42 -14.93
C GLY A 127 -19.89 10.00 -15.43
N TYR A 128 -19.00 9.19 -16.00
CA TYR A 128 -17.67 9.64 -16.41
C TYR A 128 -17.72 10.83 -17.39
N GLN A 129 -16.95 11.87 -17.07
CA GLN A 129 -16.82 13.07 -17.91
C GLN A 129 -15.46 13.08 -18.62
N ALA A 130 -15.49 12.95 -19.94
CA ALA A 130 -14.28 13.00 -20.77
C ALA A 130 -13.72 14.43 -20.88
N GLY A 131 -12.38 14.53 -20.93
CA GLY A 131 -11.68 15.80 -21.15
C GLY A 131 -11.46 16.64 -19.89
N GLY A 132 -11.85 16.14 -18.70
CA GLY A 132 -11.58 16.77 -17.41
C GLY A 132 -10.22 16.40 -16.81
N PRO A 133 -9.87 17.00 -15.66
CA PRO A 133 -8.68 16.62 -14.88
C PRO A 133 -8.76 15.16 -14.44
N ASN A 134 -7.60 14.55 -14.18
CA ASN A 134 -7.57 13.21 -13.58
C ASN A 134 -8.11 13.25 -12.13
N PRO A 135 -8.53 12.10 -11.54
CA PRO A 135 -9.15 12.09 -10.22
C PRO A 135 -8.35 12.79 -9.13
N ARG A 136 -7.01 12.66 -9.15
CA ARG A 136 -6.13 13.29 -8.16
C ARG A 136 -6.11 14.81 -8.31
N GLU A 137 -5.98 15.30 -9.53
CA GLU A 137 -6.04 16.74 -9.82
C GLU A 137 -7.40 17.34 -9.44
N ALA A 138 -8.48 16.63 -9.74
CA ALA A 138 -9.83 17.04 -9.38
C ALA A 138 -10.04 17.12 -7.87
N ALA A 139 -9.61 16.09 -7.13
CA ALA A 139 -9.70 16.08 -5.67
C ALA A 139 -8.84 17.18 -5.04
N ARG A 140 -7.63 17.42 -5.56
CA ARG A 140 -6.79 18.54 -5.10
C ARG A 140 -7.46 19.89 -5.34
N ALA A 141 -8.03 20.10 -6.52
CA ALA A 141 -8.76 21.33 -6.83
C ALA A 141 -9.98 21.53 -5.92
N LEU A 142 -10.70 20.45 -5.61
CA LEU A 142 -11.80 20.47 -4.64
C LEU A 142 -11.32 20.87 -3.24
N ILE A 143 -10.26 20.25 -2.73
CA ILE A 143 -9.68 20.59 -1.42
C ILE A 143 -9.27 22.07 -1.39
N GLY A 144 -8.64 22.58 -2.46
CA GLY A 144 -8.27 23.99 -2.59
C GLY A 144 -9.48 24.92 -2.55
N ALA A 145 -10.51 24.63 -3.34
CA ALA A 145 -11.74 25.44 -3.38
C ALA A 145 -12.49 25.46 -2.04
N LEU A 146 -12.51 24.33 -1.32
CA LEU A 146 -13.10 24.23 0.01
C LEU A 146 -12.29 24.97 1.07
N ALA A 147 -10.96 24.95 0.96
CA ALA A 147 -10.09 25.74 1.84
C ALA A 147 -10.28 27.24 1.61
N ASP A 148 -10.35 27.68 0.35
CA ASP A 148 -10.61 29.09 0.00
C ASP A 148 -12.00 29.57 0.47
N ALA A 149 -12.94 28.64 0.64
CA ALA A 149 -14.28 28.91 1.15
C ALA A 149 -14.43 28.76 2.67
N ASP A 150 -13.34 28.49 3.40
CA ASP A 150 -13.34 28.18 4.83
C ASP A 150 -14.37 27.10 5.21
N ASP A 151 -14.49 26.05 4.39
CA ASP A 151 -15.52 25.01 4.59
C ASP A 151 -15.28 24.25 5.91
N PRO A 152 -16.25 24.26 6.85
CA PRO A 152 -16.08 23.62 8.15
C PRO A 152 -15.94 22.09 8.05
N ARG A 153 -16.50 21.46 7.01
CA ARG A 153 -16.39 20.01 6.79
C ARG A 153 -14.97 19.63 6.37
N LEU A 154 -14.26 20.51 5.65
CA LEU A 154 -12.85 20.30 5.34
C LEU A 154 -11.98 20.43 6.60
N ALA A 155 -12.26 21.40 7.46
CA ALA A 155 -11.54 21.56 8.72
C ALA A 155 -11.69 20.33 9.64
N GLU A 156 -12.92 19.82 9.81
CA GLU A 156 -13.20 18.60 10.57
C GLU A 156 -12.49 17.38 9.96
N PHE A 157 -12.51 17.26 8.62
CA PHE A 157 -11.85 16.18 7.90
C PHE A 157 -10.32 16.20 8.12
N ALA A 158 -9.71 17.38 8.02
CA ALA A 158 -8.29 17.59 8.25
C ALA A 158 -7.88 17.31 9.71
N GLU A 159 -8.71 17.72 10.67
CA GLU A 159 -8.49 17.46 12.10
C GLU A 159 -8.55 15.96 12.41
N HIS A 160 -9.59 15.27 11.94
CA HIS A 160 -9.78 13.84 12.19
C HIS A 160 -8.61 13.01 11.63
N LEU A 161 -8.19 13.33 10.41
CA LEU A 161 -7.10 12.63 9.70
C LEU A 161 -5.70 13.19 10.05
N ARG A 162 -5.65 14.18 10.94
CA ARG A 162 -4.41 14.79 11.45
C ARG A 162 -3.46 15.25 10.34
N SER A 163 -4.01 15.83 9.28
CA SER A 163 -3.24 16.32 8.15
C SER A 163 -3.80 17.62 7.62
N ASN A 164 -2.92 18.57 7.35
CA ASN A 164 -3.23 19.80 6.62
C ASN A 164 -2.59 19.83 5.23
N ASP A 165 -1.96 18.73 4.80
CA ASP A 165 -1.38 18.62 3.46
C ASP A 165 -2.48 18.36 2.42
N PRO A 166 -2.74 19.29 1.48
CA PRO A 166 -3.79 19.13 0.49
C PRO A 166 -3.62 17.89 -0.39
N GLU A 167 -2.38 17.48 -0.67
CA GLU A 167 -2.11 16.26 -1.44
C GLU A 167 -2.50 15.01 -0.67
N HIS A 168 -2.14 14.95 0.61
CA HIS A 168 -2.53 13.86 1.48
C HIS A 168 -4.06 13.80 1.68
N LEU A 169 -4.70 14.93 1.93
CA LEU A 169 -6.15 15.00 2.08
C LEU A 169 -6.90 14.57 0.80
N ALA A 170 -6.43 15.01 -0.37
CA ALA A 170 -6.98 14.56 -1.65
C ALA A 170 -6.80 13.05 -1.84
N HIS A 171 -5.66 12.48 -1.44
CA HIS A 171 -5.43 11.04 -1.49
C HIS A 171 -6.41 10.27 -0.59
N LEU A 172 -6.60 10.72 0.64
CA LEU A 172 -7.53 10.09 1.59
C LEU A 172 -8.98 10.21 1.09
N LEU A 173 -9.38 11.38 0.59
CA LEU A 173 -10.73 11.62 0.06
C LEU A 173 -11.08 10.71 -1.13
N LEU A 174 -10.09 10.32 -1.93
CA LEU A 174 -10.28 9.40 -3.07
C LEU A 174 -10.26 7.92 -2.68
N ALA A 175 -9.82 7.56 -1.47
CA ALA A 175 -9.69 6.16 -1.08
C ALA A 175 -11.01 5.36 -1.18
N PRO A 176 -12.17 5.88 -0.75
CA PRO A 176 -13.44 5.17 -0.91
C PRO A 176 -13.86 5.00 -2.38
N CYS A 177 -13.51 5.92 -3.28
CA CYS A 177 -13.86 5.82 -4.71
C CYS A 177 -13.32 4.53 -5.33
N HIS A 178 -12.09 4.14 -4.99
CA HIS A 178 -11.50 2.88 -5.49
C HIS A 178 -12.28 1.66 -5.02
N LEU A 179 -12.74 1.63 -3.77
CA LEU A 179 -13.55 0.50 -3.27
C LEU A 179 -14.90 0.41 -3.98
N GLU A 180 -15.53 1.54 -4.27
CA GLU A 180 -16.80 1.57 -4.97
C GLU A 180 -16.67 1.08 -6.42
N LEU A 181 -15.59 1.45 -7.10
CA LEU A 181 -15.31 0.98 -8.46
C LEU A 181 -15.04 -0.53 -8.48
N GLU A 182 -14.25 -1.04 -7.54
CA GLU A 182 -13.99 -2.49 -7.43
C GLU A 182 -15.27 -3.27 -7.10
N ALA A 183 -16.10 -2.76 -6.18
CA ALA A 183 -17.40 -3.37 -5.87
C ALA A 183 -18.33 -3.43 -7.10
N ARG A 184 -18.31 -2.39 -7.94
CA ARG A 184 -19.07 -2.36 -9.19
C ARG A 184 -18.54 -3.34 -10.24
N LYS A 185 -17.22 -3.43 -10.41
CA LYS A 185 -16.60 -4.42 -11.31
C LYS A 185 -16.97 -5.84 -10.89
N ALA A 186 -16.93 -6.12 -9.58
CA ALA A 186 -17.32 -7.42 -9.04
C ALA A 186 -18.80 -7.72 -9.30
N ALA A 187 -19.70 -6.75 -9.11
CA ALA A 187 -21.13 -6.91 -9.41
C ALA A 187 -21.38 -7.17 -10.91
N ALA A 188 -20.76 -6.37 -11.79
CA ALA A 188 -20.89 -6.53 -13.24
C ALA A 188 -20.31 -7.87 -13.76
N GLY A 189 -19.27 -8.39 -13.13
CA GLY A 189 -18.72 -9.71 -13.44
C GLY A 189 -19.58 -10.88 -12.98
N ASN A 190 -20.44 -10.69 -11.98
CA ASN A 190 -21.35 -11.71 -11.46
C ASN A 190 -22.66 -11.81 -12.27
N ASP A 191 -23.11 -10.71 -12.89
CA ASP A 191 -24.31 -10.69 -13.75
C ASP A 191 -24.06 -11.26 -15.16
N GLY A 192 -22.81 -11.60 -15.49
CA GLY A 192 -22.39 -12.17 -16.77
C GLY A 192 -22.12 -13.68 -16.77
N ARG A 193 -22.54 -14.40 -15.72
CA ARG A 193 -22.37 -15.85 -15.55
C ARG A 193 -23.70 -16.56 -15.35
#